data_AF-A0A972I3M7-F1
#
_entry.id   AF-A0A972I3M7-F1
#
_cell.length_a   1.000
_cell.length_b   1.000
_cell.length_c   1.000
_cell.angle_alpha   90.00
_cell.angle_beta   90.00
_cell.angle_gamma   90.00
#
_symmetry.space_group_name_H-M   'P 1'
#
loop_
_entity.id
_entity.type
_entity.pdbx_description
1 polymer ?
#
loop_
_entity_poly.entity_id
_entity_poly.type
_entity_poly.pdbx_seq_one_letter_code
_entity_poly.pdbx_strand_id
1 'polypeptide(L)' 'MEEYIFFFTVEETARQLGCGVKKAVKLIKDLEEIGLIKKKRTGQGNPTKIYVKDFMSIFRNENPRPVKKE' A
#
# COMPACT_ATOMS: atom_id res chain seq x y z
N MET A 1 1.37 11.07 -6.81
CA MET A 1 1.02 10.49 -5.50
C MET A 1 -0.50 10.31 -5.36
N GLU A 2 -1.28 10.62 -6.40
CA GLU A 2 -2.75 10.48 -6.43
C GLU A 2 -3.27 9.05 -6.65
N GLU A 3 -2.42 8.07 -6.97
CA GLU A 3 -2.84 6.68 -7.18
C GLU A 3 -2.69 5.78 -5.94
N TYR A 4 -2.32 6.33 -4.78
CA TYR A 4 -2.08 5.53 -3.56
C TYR A 4 -3.05 5.93 -2.45
N ILE A 5 -3.92 4.99 -2.06
CA ILE A 5 -5.12 5.27 -1.25
C ILE A 5 -5.02 4.80 0.21
N PHE A 6 -4.23 3.77 0.49
CA PHE A 6 -4.07 3.22 1.84
C PHE A 6 -2.61 3.15 2.26
N PHE A 7 -2.36 3.40 3.54
CA PHE A 7 -1.05 3.27 4.16
C PHE A 7 -1.04 2.11 5.17
N PHE A 8 0.04 1.34 5.17
CA PHE A 8 0.29 0.23 6.10
C PHE A 8 1.72 0.26 6.63
N THR A 9 1.93 -0.40 7.75
CA THR A 9 3.25 -0.78 8.27
C THR A 9 3.45 -2.28 8.10
N VAL A 10 4.70 -2.74 8.19
CA VAL A 10 5.03 -4.18 8.12
C VAL A 10 4.29 -4.96 9.22
N GLU A 11 4.19 -4.39 10.42
CA GLU A 11 3.51 -5.02 11.56
C GLU A 11 2.01 -5.16 11.32
N GLU A 12 1.37 -4.11 10.79
CA GLU A 12 -0.04 -4.16 10.43
C GLU A 12 -0.29 -5.20 9.31
N THR A 13 0.58 -5.25 8.29
CA THR A 13 0.50 -6.28 7.24
C THR A 13 0.64 -7.69 7.81
N ALA A 14 1.59 -7.90 8.73
CA ALA A 14 1.79 -9.19 9.39
C ALA A 14 0.55 -9.61 10.19
N ARG A 15 -0.04 -8.67 10.95
CA ARG A 15 -1.25 -8.88 11.74
C ARG A 15 -2.46 -9.23 10.85
N GLN A 16 -2.72 -8.44 9.81
CA GLN A 16 -3.89 -8.64 8.94
C GLN A 16 -3.80 -9.91 8.09
N LEU A 17 -2.59 -10.28 7.66
CA LEU A 17 -2.36 -11.52 6.91
C LEU A 17 -2.17 -12.74 7.81
N GLY A 18 -2.22 -12.59 9.14
CA GLY A 18 -1.99 -13.68 10.10
C GLY A 18 -0.64 -14.37 9.91
N CYS A 19 0.40 -13.61 9.54
CA CYS A 19 1.70 -14.16 9.18
C CYS A 19 2.85 -13.52 9.95
N GLY A 20 3.95 -14.25 10.10
CA GLY A 20 5.15 -13.71 10.73
C GLY A 20 5.74 -12.54 9.93
N VAL A 21 6.39 -11.59 10.62
CA VAL A 21 7.02 -10.38 10.04
C VAL A 21 7.90 -10.71 8.83
N LYS A 22 8.70 -11.77 8.88
CA LYS A 22 9.55 -12.20 7.76
C LYS A 22 8.75 -12.52 6.49
N LYS A 23 7.59 -13.18 6.65
CA LYS A 23 6.69 -13.52 5.54
C LYS A 23 6.00 -12.27 5.02
N ALA A 24 5.53 -11.38 5.90
CA ALA A 24 4.96 -10.09 5.50
C ALA A 24 5.95 -9.27 4.68
N VAL A 25 7.21 -9.14 5.12
CA VAL A 25 8.26 -8.41 4.38
C VAL A 25 8.49 -9.01 2.99
N LYS A 26 8.47 -10.34 2.86
CA LYS A 26 8.61 -11.01 1.56
C LYS A 26 7.44 -10.67 0.64
N LEU A 27 6.21 -10.81 1.12
CA LEU A 27 4.99 -10.47 0.35
C LEU A 27 4.99 -8.99 -0.08
N ILE A 28 5.38 -8.09 0.82
CA ILE A 28 5.51 -6.66 0.50
C ILE A 28 6.56 -6.46 -0.60
N LYS A 29 7.67 -7.20 -0.59
CA LYS A 29 8.68 -7.11 -1.66
C LYS A 29 8.14 -7.63 -2.99
N ASP A 30 7.48 -8.77 -2.99
CA ASP A 30 6.90 -9.37 -4.20
C ASP A 30 5.83 -8.43 -4.82
N LEU A 31 4.97 -7.83 -3.99
CA LEU A 31 3.96 -6.87 -4.45
C LEU A 31 4.56 -5.53 -4.94
N GLU A 32 5.71 -5.13 -4.41
CA GLU A 32 6.43 -3.94 -4.89
C GLU A 32 7.04 -4.19 -6.27
N GLU A 33 7.56 -5.39 -6.53
CA GLU A 33 8.10 -5.79 -7.84
C GLU A 33 7.03 -5.81 -8.94
N ILE A 34 5.80 -6.22 -8.58
CA ILE A 34 4.63 -6.18 -9.48
C ILE A 34 4.09 -4.74 -9.64
N GLY A 35 4.51 -3.79 -8.79
CA GLY A 35 4.08 -2.39 -8.84
C GLY A 35 2.72 -2.11 -8.19
N LEU A 36 2.21 -3.03 -7.36
CA LEU A 36 0.94 -2.87 -6.63
C LEU A 36 1.09 -2.07 -5.35
N ILE A 37 2.30 -2.01 -4.80
CA ILE A 37 2.58 -1.22 -3.60
C ILE A 37 3.86 -0.39 -3.77
N LYS A 38 4.04 0.60 -2.90
CA LYS A 38 5.24 1.43 -2.85
C LYS A 38 5.69 1.65 -1.41
N LYS A 39 6.96 1.36 -1.11
CA LYS A 39 7.56 1.72 0.18
C LYS A 39 8.09 3.16 0.15
N LYS A 40 7.85 3.90 1.23
CA LYS A 40 8.46 5.21 1.50
C LYS A 40 9.07 5.19 2.89
N ARG A 41 10.37 5.45 2.97
CA ARG A 41 11.06 5.67 4.25
C ARG A 41 10.67 7.05 4.78
N THR A 42 10.22 7.11 6.04
CA THR A 42 9.73 8.35 6.67
C THR A 42 10.83 9.08 7.46
N GLY A 43 12.02 8.47 7.59
CA GLY A 43 13.15 9.02 8.36
C GLY A 43 13.64 8.03 9.42
N GLN A 44 14.69 8.41 10.15
CA GLN A 44 15.24 7.60 11.25
C GLN A 44 14.24 7.55 12.41
N GLY A 45 14.06 6.37 13.02
CA GLY A 45 13.11 6.15 14.12
C GLY A 45 11.64 6.04 13.72
N ASN A 46 11.29 6.31 12.45
CA ASN A 46 9.92 6.21 11.96
C ASN A 46 9.72 4.94 11.11
N PRO A 47 8.55 4.28 11.22
CA PRO A 47 8.26 3.09 10.41
C PRO A 47 8.21 3.44 8.92
N THR A 48 8.59 2.46 8.10
CA THR A 48 8.43 2.56 6.65
C THR A 48 6.95 2.52 6.30
N LYS A 49 6.48 3.50 5.54
CA LYS A 49 5.10 3.56 5.05
C LYS A 49 5.00 2.73 3.78
N ILE A 50 4.03 1.82 3.76
CA ILE A 50 3.69 1.00 2.60
C ILE A 50 2.40 1.55 2.02
N TYR A 51 2.46 2.02 0.79
CA TYR A 51 1.31 2.58 0.08
C TYR A 51 0.74 1.56 -0.90
N VAL A 52 -0.58 1.39 -0.93
CA VAL A 52 -1.27 0.47 -1.87
C VAL A 52 -1.83 1.24 -3.06
N LYS A 53 -1.54 0.76 -4.28
CA LYS A 53 -2.03 1.36 -5.52
C LYS A 53 -3.52 1.11 -5.68
N ASP A 54 -4.26 2.12 -6.11
CA ASP A 54 -5.68 2.01 -6.41
C ASP A 54 -5.91 1.42 -7.79
N PHE A 55 -5.87 0.09 -7.89
CA PHE A 55 -6.16 -0.64 -9.12
C PHE A 55 -7.64 -0.53 -9.54
N MET A 56 -8.54 -0.21 -8.60
CA MET A 56 -9.97 -0.03 -8.89
C MET A 56 -10.25 1.24 -9.70
N SER A 57 -9.34 2.23 -9.72
CA SER A 57 -9.47 3.39 -10.61
C SER A 57 -9.41 3.02 -12.09
N ILE A 58 -8.71 1.95 -12.45
CA ILE A 58 -8.66 1.45 -13.84
C ILE A 58 -10.06 0.98 -14.27
N PHE A 59 -10.77 0.26 -13.39
CA PHE A 59 -12.12 -0.24 -13.64
C PHE A 59 -13.20 0.84 -13.53
N ARG A 60 -12.93 1.95 -12.84
CA ARG A 60 -13.85 3.10 -12.77
C ARG A 60 -13.84 3.97 -14.03
N ASN A 61 -12.99 3.69 -15.02
CA ASN A 61 -12.85 4.53 -16.21
C ASN A 61 -13.97 4.36 -17.27
N GLU A 62 -15.21 4.14 -16.83
CA GLU A 62 -16.39 4.60 -17.58
C GLU A 62 -17.08 5.80 -16.92
N ASN A 63 -16.60 6.36 -15.80
CA ASN A 63 -16.94 7.73 -15.37
C ASN A 63 -16.05 8.18 -14.19
N PRO A 64 -15.27 9.28 -14.31
CA PRO A 64 -14.49 9.81 -13.20
C PRO A 64 -15.44 10.37 -12.13
N ARG A 65 -15.55 9.69 -10.99
CA ARG A 65 -16.28 10.24 -9.84
C ARG A 65 -15.38 11.21 -9.07
N PRO A 66 -15.80 12.46 -8.85
CA PRO A 66 -15.04 13.40 -8.02
C PRO A 66 -15.00 12.88 -6.58
N VAL A 67 -13.80 12.55 -6.09
CA VAL A 67 -13.60 12.19 -4.69
C VAL A 67 -13.73 13.47 -3.86
N LYS A 68 -14.87 13.64 -3.20
CA LYS A 68 -15.07 14.68 -2.18
C LYS A 68 -14.16 14.36 -0.98
N LYS A 69 -13.31 15.31 -0.61
CA LYS A 69 -12.64 15.34 0.69
C LYS A 69 -13.57 16.05 1.68
N GLU A 70 -13.93 15.35 2.75
CA GLU A 70 -14.46 15.93 3.99
C GLU A 70 -13.33 15.99 5.02
#